data_AF-A0A227J4F1-F1
#
_entry.id   AF-A0A227J4F1-F1
#
_cell.length_a   1.000
_cell.length_b   1.000
_cell.length_c   1.000
_cell.angle_alpha   90.00
_cell.angle_beta   90.00
_cell.angle_gamma   90.00
#
_symmetry.space_group_name_H-M   'P 1'
#
loop_
_entity.id
_entity.type
_entity.pdbx_description
1 polymer ?
#
loop_
_entity_poly.entity_id
_entity_poly.type
_entity_poly.pdbx_seq_one_letter_code
_entity_poly.pdbx_strand_id
1 'polypeptide(L)'
;MSINEKQYLHEMGITSWELIHPERLAGYQPPTIDLPSSCKLLLVSPICPTNETAILFEKILKSMKLTLEQAMHIEPERLAMLGEHQLE
;
A
#
# COMPACT_ATOMS: atom_id res chain seq x y z
N MET A 1 8.23 6.98 15.78
CA MET A 1 9.14 6.04 16.47
C MET A 1 9.22 6.40 17.93
N SER A 2 9.05 5.42 18.80
CA SER A 2 9.30 5.54 20.24
C SER A 2 10.79 5.70 20.53
N ILE A 3 11.14 6.32 21.66
CA ILE A 3 12.53 6.48 22.12
C ILE A 3 13.23 5.11 22.24
N ASN A 4 12.49 4.09 22.69
CA ASN A 4 13.02 2.72 22.82
C ASN A 4 13.43 2.09 21.47
N GLU A 5 12.69 2.38 20.39
CA GLU A 5 12.99 1.83 19.07
C GLU A 5 14.28 2.42 18.49
N LYS A 6 14.50 3.73 18.70
CA LYS A 6 15.73 4.43 18.25
C LYS A 6 16.97 3.92 18.99
N GLN A 7 16.85 3.69 20.30
CA GLN A 7 17.92 3.14 21.14
C GLN A 7 18.34 1.74 20.67
N TYR A 8 17.35 0.86 20.44
CA TYR A 8 17.58 -0.51 19.97
C TYR A 8 18.31 -0.56 18.62
N LEU A 9 17.89 0.28 17.66
CA LEU A 9 18.55 0.36 16.36
C LEU A 9 20.00 0.85 16.47
N HIS A 10 20.26 1.81 17.36
CA HIS A 10 21.62 2.31 17.60
C HIS A 10 22.53 1.23 18.21
N GLU A 11 22.02 0.45 19.17
CA GLU A 11 22.76 -0.66 19.79
C GLU A 11 23.10 -1.77 18.77
N MET A 12 22.26 -1.95 17.74
CA MET A 12 22.54 -2.84 16.61
C MET A 12 23.55 -2.27 15.59
N GLY A 13 24.10 -1.07 15.82
CA GLY A 13 24.96 -0.38 14.86
C GLY A 13 24.23 0.17 13.64
N ILE A 14 22.89 0.23 13.67
CA ILE A 14 22.08 0.76 12.59
C ILE A 14 21.96 2.28 12.77
N THR A 15 22.47 3.02 11.79
CA THR A 15 22.35 4.49 11.78
C THR A 15 20.94 4.88 11.33
N SER A 16 20.22 5.63 12.17
CA SER A 16 18.91 6.19 11.84
C SER A 16 19.03 7.67 11.51
N TRP A 17 18.26 8.12 10.51
CA TRP A 17 18.19 9.52 10.09
C TRP A 17 16.73 9.96 10.19
N GLU A 18 16.49 11.15 10.72
CA GLU A 18 15.16 11.73 10.82
C GLU A 18 15.12 13.02 10.01
N LEU A 19 14.10 13.16 9.17
CA LEU A 19 13.95 14.33 8.34
C LEU A 19 13.37 15.48 9.18
N ILE A 20 14.18 16.48 9.47
CA ILE A 20 13.82 17.60 10.37
C ILE A 20 12.84 18.58 9.68
N HIS A 21 12.91 18.67 8.35
CA HIS A 21 12.11 19.60 7.54
C HIS A 21 11.46 18.88 6.35
N PRO A 22 10.46 18.01 6.56
CA PRO A 22 9.72 17.36 5.49
C PRO A 22 9.08 18.36 4.52
N GLU A 23 8.74 19.56 4.97
CA GLU A 23 8.22 20.65 4.14
C GLU A 23 9.22 21.18 3.10
N ARG A 24 10.53 20.96 3.31
CA ARG A 24 11.57 21.34 2.34
C ARG A 24 11.70 20.35 1.18
N LEU A 25 11.01 19.22 1.21
CA LEU A 25 10.64 18.46 0.01
C LEU A 25 9.55 19.20 -0.82
N ALA A 26 9.47 20.53 -0.73
CA ALA A 26 8.54 21.36 -1.47
C ALA A 26 8.63 21.05 -2.98
N GLY A 27 7.52 20.58 -3.55
CA GLY A 27 7.42 20.12 -4.94
C GLY A 27 7.39 18.60 -5.12
N TYR A 28 7.77 17.82 -4.10
CA TYR A 28 7.55 16.38 -4.12
C TYR A 28 6.10 16.07 -3.76
N GLN A 29 5.31 15.81 -4.79
CA GLN A 29 4.01 15.18 -4.66
C GLN A 29 4.24 13.68 -4.89
N PRO A 30 4.06 12.81 -3.87
CA PRO A 30 4.04 11.37 -4.14
C PRO A 30 2.98 11.10 -5.21
N PRO A 31 3.28 10.29 -6.24
CA PRO A 31 2.34 10.08 -7.34
C PRO A 31 1.04 9.51 -6.79
N THR A 32 -0.06 10.22 -7.03
CA THR A 32 -1.38 9.79 -6.60
C THR A 32 -1.79 8.55 -7.40
N ILE A 33 -2.31 7.55 -6.71
CA ILE A 33 -2.87 6.35 -7.34
C ILE A 33 -4.37 6.53 -7.41
N ASP A 34 -4.86 6.80 -8.61
CA ASP A 34 -6.29 6.88 -8.87
C ASP A 34 -6.87 5.47 -9.05
N LEU A 35 -7.96 5.19 -8.32
CA LEU A 35 -8.70 3.96 -8.55
C LEU A 35 -9.61 4.10 -9.77
N PRO A 36 -9.69 3.09 -10.63
CA PRO A 36 -10.74 3.01 -11.63
C PRO A 36 -12.12 3.15 -10.96
N SER A 37 -13.05 3.85 -11.60
CA SER A 37 -14.43 3.98 -11.10
C SER A 37 -15.17 2.64 -10.98
N SER A 38 -14.70 1.62 -11.69
CA SER A 38 -15.20 0.24 -11.59
C SER A 38 -14.63 -0.53 -10.39
N CYS A 39 -13.59 -0.03 -9.74
CA CYS A 39 -12.90 -0.73 -8.65
C CYS A 39 -13.78 -0.75 -7.39
N LYS A 40 -14.07 -1.95 -6.91
CA LYS A 40 -14.91 -2.23 -5.74
C LYS A 40 -14.16 -2.96 -4.63
N LEU A 41 -12.96 -3.46 -4.91
CA LEU A 41 -12.15 -4.21 -3.96
C LEU A 41 -10.66 -3.93 -4.16
N LEU A 42 -9.98 -3.60 -3.07
CA LEU A 42 -8.52 -3.54 -3.03
C LEU A 42 -7.96 -4.78 -2.37
N LEU A 43 -7.01 -5.42 -3.05
CA LEU A 43 -6.15 -6.42 -2.46
C LEU A 43 -4.88 -5.72 -1.95
N VAL A 44 -4.77 -5.54 -0.64
CA VAL A 44 -3.57 -4.97 -0.02
C VAL A 44 -2.62 -6.09 0.40
N SER A 45 -1.50 -6.22 -0.30
CA SER A 45 -0.51 -7.29 -0.07
C SER A 45 0.86 -6.88 -0.58
N PRO A 46 1.98 -7.22 0.09
CA PRO A 46 3.32 -6.92 -0.42
C PRO A 46 3.65 -7.69 -1.72
N ILE A 47 2.93 -8.78 -2.00
CA ILE A 47 3.15 -9.62 -3.17
C ILE A 47 1.85 -9.69 -3.98
N CYS A 48 1.97 -9.37 -5.27
CA CYS A 48 0.87 -9.56 -6.22
C CYS A 48 0.60 -11.06 -6.42
N PRO A 49 -0.67 -11.51 -6.39
CA PRO A 49 -1.00 -12.91 -6.59
C PRO A 49 -0.48 -13.44 -7.94
N THR A 50 0.16 -14.60 -7.91
CA THR A 50 0.65 -15.31 -9.10
C THR A 50 0.28 -16.79 -9.04
N ASN A 51 0.22 -17.45 -10.21
CA ASN A 51 -0.08 -18.89 -10.34
C ASN A 51 -1.31 -19.31 -9.51
N GLU A 52 -1.13 -20.23 -8.55
CA GLU A 52 -2.20 -20.77 -7.71
C GLU A 52 -2.90 -19.69 -6.87
N THR A 53 -2.15 -18.70 -6.37
CA THR A 53 -2.72 -17.61 -5.59
C THR A 53 -3.59 -16.67 -6.43
N ALA A 54 -3.26 -16.48 -7.71
CA ALA A 54 -4.12 -15.74 -8.64
C ALA A 54 -5.44 -16.49 -8.91
N ILE A 55 -5.38 -17.82 -9.07
CA ILE A 55 -6.58 -18.66 -9.23
C ILE A 55 -7.46 -18.61 -7.98
N LEU A 56 -6.85 -18.66 -6.79
CA LEU A 56 -7.57 -18.53 -5.53
C LEU A 56 -8.23 -17.16 -5.41
N PHE A 57 -7.51 -16.09 -5.73
CA PHE A 57 -8.04 -14.74 -5.71
C PHE A 57 -9.24 -14.59 -6.65
N GLU A 58 -9.16 -15.12 -7.87
CA GLU A 58 -10.29 -15.12 -8.81
C GLU A 58 -11.52 -15.85 -8.24
N LYS A 59 -11.32 -16.98 -7.55
CA LYS A 59 -12.42 -17.72 -6.89
C LYS A 59 -13.05 -16.91 -5.76
N ILE A 60 -12.24 -16.19 -4.98
CA ILE A 60 -12.73 -15.28 -3.92
C ILE A 60 -13.55 -14.14 -4.52
N LEU A 61 -13.06 -13.51 -5.60
CA LEU A 61 -13.82 -12.47 -6.29
C LEU A 61 -15.18 -13.00 -6.79
N LYS A 62 -15.20 -14.21 -7.37
CA LYS A 62 -16.44 -14.86 -7.82
C LYS A 62 -17.43 -15.12 -6.69
N SER A 63 -16.96 -15.54 -5.50
CA SER A 63 -17.86 -15.75 -4.35
C SER A 63 -18.49 -14.44 -3.85
N MET A 64 -17.80 -13.32 -4.06
CA MET A 64 -18.27 -11.96 -3.78
C MET A 64 -19.07 -11.34 -4.93
N LYS A 65 -19.30 -12.08 -6.03
CA LYS A 65 -19.94 -11.59 -7.28
C LYS A 65 -19.20 -10.42 -7.93
N LEU A 66 -17.88 -10.38 -7.77
CA LEU A 66 -16.99 -9.40 -8.39
C LEU A 66 -16.20 -10.01 -9.55
N THR A 67 -15.78 -9.16 -10.48
CA THR A 67 -14.85 -9.53 -11.57
C THR A 67 -13.44 -9.02 -11.27
N LEU A 68 -12.44 -9.56 -11.98
CA LEU A 68 -11.05 -9.10 -11.89
C LEU A 68 -10.91 -7.60 -12.21
N GLU A 69 -11.69 -7.08 -13.15
CA GLU A 69 -11.71 -5.65 -13.52
C GLU A 69 -12.25 -4.73 -12.41
N GLN A 70 -12.94 -5.31 -11.43
CA GLN A 70 -13.46 -4.60 -10.26
C GLN A 70 -12.51 -4.71 -9.06
N ALA A 71 -11.36 -5.37 -9.21
CA ALA A 71 -10.38 -5.53 -8.15
C ALA A 71 -9.02 -4.96 -8.57
N MET A 72 -8.31 -4.36 -7.63
CA MET A 72 -6.95 -3.86 -7.86
C MET A 72 -6.01 -4.30 -6.74
N HIS A 73 -4.80 -4.71 -7.09
CA HIS A 73 -3.74 -5.01 -6.12
C HIS A 73 -2.94 -3.76 -5.80
N ILE A 74 -2.61 -3.57 -4.52
CA ILE A 74 -1.74 -2.51 -4.04
C ILE A 74 -0.82 -3.03 -2.93
N GLU A 75 0.40 -2.55 -2.92
CA GLU A 75 1.35 -2.78 -1.83
C GLU A 75 0.98 -1.94 -0.60
N PRO A 76 1.18 -2.42 0.63
CA PRO A 76 0.83 -1.69 1.86
C PRO A 76 1.43 -0.29 1.93
N GLU A 77 2.67 -0.12 1.47
CA GLU A 77 3.43 1.13 1.48
C GLU A 77 2.82 2.17 0.53
N ARG A 78 2.12 1.70 -0.50
CA ARG A 78 1.48 2.54 -1.52
C ARG A 78 0.04 2.91 -1.15
N LEU A 79 -0.52 2.32 -0.10
CA LEU A 79 -1.89 2.61 0.36
C LEU A 79 -2.07 4.09 0.71
N ALA A 80 -1.04 4.72 1.32
CA ALA A 80 -1.05 6.15 1.66
C ALA A 80 -0.99 7.08 0.43
N MET A 81 -0.74 6.54 -0.77
CA MET A 81 -0.67 7.30 -2.03
C MET A 81 -2.00 7.24 -2.80
N LEU A 82 -3.01 6.54 -2.27
CA LEU A 82 -4.33 6.51 -2.88
C LEU A 82 -4.95 7.91 -2.89
N GLY A 83 -5.49 8.29 -4.04
CA GLY A 83 -6.29 9.51 -4.18
C GLY A 83 -7.65 9.39 -3.50
N GLU A 84 -8.51 10.39 -3.70
CA GLU A 84 -9.90 10.30 -3.26
C GLU A 84 -10.60 9.10 -3.91
N HIS A 85 -11.22 8.26 -3.09
CA HIS A 85 -11.92 7.06 -3.54
C HIS A 85 -13.22 6.84 -2.77
N GLN A 86 -14.13 6.06 -3.36
CA GLN A 86 -15.43 5.71 -2.79
C GLN A 86 -15.44 4.36 -2.06
N LEU A 87 -14.28 3.72 -1.89
CA LEU A 87 -14.15 2.53 -1.07
C LEU A 87 -14.23 2.94 0.41
N GLU A 88 -15.21 2.39 1.12
CA GLU A 88 -15.39 2.51 2.59
C GLU A 88 -14.57 1.47 3.35
#